data_AF-A0A0G1BDQ4-F1
#
_entry.id   AF-A0A0G1BDQ4-F1
#
_cell.length_a   1.000
_cell.length_b   1.000
_cell.length_c   1.000
_cell.angle_alpha   90.00
_cell.angle_beta   90.00
_cell.angle_gamma   90.00
#
_symmetry.space_group_name_H-M   'P 1'
#
loop_
_entity.id
_entity.type
_entity.pdbx_description
1 polymer ?
#
loop_
_entity_poly.entity_id
_entity_poly.type
_entity_poly.pdbx_seq_one_letter_code
_entity_poly.pdbx_strand_id
1 'polypeptide(L)'
;MARIAGVELPVEKRVDIGLTYIFGIGRSNVEKVIKDAGIEGSKRIKDLTEEEVGKLQKAVDQFRVEGDLKQQISQNIRRLEEIGSYRGIRHRRGLPARGQRTRSNARTKRGKRKTVGTVRKDVVAKTGGTK
;
A
#
# COMPACT_ATOMS: atom_id res chain seq x y z
N MET A 1 -21.75 6.54 1.98
CA MET A 1 -20.34 6.11 2.11
C MET A 1 -19.64 6.43 0.81
N ALA A 2 -18.53 7.17 0.82
CA ALA A 2 -17.79 7.47 -0.40
C ALA A 2 -16.77 6.36 -0.67
N ARG A 3 -16.97 5.61 -1.76
CA ARG A 3 -15.99 4.65 -2.27
C ARG A 3 -15.28 5.28 -3.46
N ILE A 4 -13.97 5.46 -3.36
CA ILE A 4 -13.14 6.09 -4.40
C ILE A 4 -12.00 5.12 -4.73
N ALA A 5 -11.80 4.84 -6.02
CA ALA A 5 -10.79 3.90 -6.54
C ALA A 5 -10.82 2.51 -5.87
N GLY A 6 -12.01 2.02 -5.52
CA GLY A 6 -12.21 0.72 -4.87
C GLY A 6 -11.88 0.70 -3.36
N VAL A 7 -11.58 1.85 -2.75
CA VAL A 7 -11.32 1.99 -1.31
C VAL A 7 -12.45 2.76 -0.64
N GLU A 8 -12.91 2.28 0.51
CA GLU A 8 -13.87 2.99 1.35
C GLU A 8 -13.15 4.03 2.21
N LEU A 9 -13.54 5.29 2.05
CA LEU A 9 -12.92 6.38 2.78
C LEU A 9 -13.57 6.58 4.16
N PRO A 10 -12.78 6.91 5.20
CA PRO A 10 -13.30 7.13 6.54
C PRO A 10 -14.16 8.41 6.58
N VAL A 11 -15.44 8.22 6.89
CA VAL A 11 -16.52 9.21 6.75
C VAL A 11 -16.29 10.49 7.56
N GLU A 12 -15.64 10.39 8.73
CA GLU A 12 -15.43 11.53 9.62
C GLU A 12 -14.27 12.43 9.21
N LYS A 13 -13.38 11.95 8.34
CA LYS A 13 -12.16 12.69 7.98
C LYS A 13 -12.45 13.77 6.94
N ARG A 14 -11.58 14.78 6.97
CA ARG A 14 -11.49 15.79 5.91
C ARG A 14 -11.05 15.15 4.60
N VAL A 15 -11.46 15.71 3.47
CA VAL A 15 -11.18 15.18 2.12
C VAL A 15 -9.66 15.10 1.86
N ASP A 16 -8.91 16.11 2.30
CA ASP A 16 -7.44 16.15 2.20
C ASP A 16 -6.75 14.92 2.81
N ILE A 17 -7.12 14.56 4.03
CA ILE A 17 -6.55 13.42 4.75
C ILE A 17 -7.21 12.13 4.28
N GLY A 18 -8.50 12.17 3.97
CA GLY A 18 -9.28 11.03 3.48
C GLY A 18 -8.65 10.41 2.24
N LEU A 19 -8.32 11.22 1.24
CA LEU A 19 -7.73 10.74 -0.01
C LEU A 19 -6.36 10.07 0.18
N THR A 20 -5.58 10.43 1.22
CA THR A 20 -4.28 9.79 1.50
C THR A 20 -4.37 8.32 1.95
N TYR A 21 -5.57 7.82 2.23
CA TYR A 21 -5.79 6.40 2.49
C TYR A 21 -5.67 5.55 1.23
N ILE A 22 -5.84 6.15 0.06
CA ILE A 22 -5.66 5.49 -1.23
C ILE A 22 -4.17 5.35 -1.50
N PHE A 23 -3.71 4.12 -1.72
CA PHE A 23 -2.32 3.80 -2.02
C PHE A 23 -1.89 4.48 -3.32
N GLY A 24 -0.82 5.28 -3.24
CA GLY A 24 -0.33 6.10 -4.35
C GLY A 24 -0.68 7.58 -4.23
N ILE A 25 -1.65 7.92 -3.38
CA ILE A 25 -2.01 9.30 -3.08
C ILE A 25 -1.33 9.72 -1.77
N GLY A 26 -0.47 10.74 -1.85
CA GLY A 26 0.19 11.35 -0.70
C GLY A 26 -0.05 12.86 -0.65
N ARG A 27 0.45 13.53 0.40
CA ARG A 27 0.20 14.97 0.63
C ARG A 27 0.53 15.86 -0.58
N SER A 28 1.60 15.55 -1.31
CA SER A 28 2.02 16.31 -2.49
C SER A 28 1.06 16.22 -3.68
N ASN A 29 0.34 15.10 -3.80
CA ASN A 29 -0.54 14.84 -4.95
C ASN A 29 -2.01 15.14 -4.61
N VAL A 30 -2.39 15.02 -3.33
CA VAL A 30 -3.74 15.35 -2.85
C VAL A 30 -4.14 16.78 -3.21
N GLU A 31 -3.25 17.75 -3.00
CA GLU A 31 -3.56 19.15 -3.32
C GLU A 31 -3.88 19.36 -4.80
N LYS A 32 -3.23 18.59 -5.69
CA LYS A 32 -3.49 18.62 -7.13
C LYS A 32 -4.85 17.99 -7.44
N VAL A 33 -5.12 16.79 -6.91
CA VAL A 33 -6.39 16.09 -7.07
C VAL A 33 -7.58 16.95 -6.61
N ILE A 34 -7.44 17.64 -5.47
CA ILE A 34 -8.48 18.51 -4.91
C ILE A 34 -8.70 19.74 -5.79
N LYS A 35 -7.62 20.37 -6.28
CA LYS A 35 -7.70 21.50 -7.22
C LYS A 35 -8.36 21.10 -8.53
N ASP A 36 -7.99 19.95 -9.09
CA ASP A 36 -8.54 19.43 -10.34
C ASP A 36 -10.02 19.05 -10.21
N ALA A 37 -10.43 18.55 -9.04
CA ALA A 37 -11.83 18.28 -8.75
C ALA A 37 -12.65 19.54 -8.40
N GLY A 38 -11.99 20.67 -8.11
CA GLY A 38 -12.64 21.92 -7.72
C GLY A 38 -13.37 21.87 -6.38
N ILE A 39 -12.89 21.04 -5.44
CA ILE A 39 -13.52 20.82 -4.14
C ILE A 39 -12.67 21.47 -3.05
N GLU A 40 -13.30 21.89 -1.95
CA GLU A 40 -12.58 22.38 -0.79
C GLU A 40 -12.08 21.22 0.08
N GLY A 41 -10.76 21.13 0.30
CA GLY A 41 -10.16 20.06 1.11
C GLY A 41 -10.50 20.09 2.61
N SER A 42 -11.14 21.16 3.08
CA SER A 42 -11.63 21.32 4.46
C SER A 42 -12.93 20.56 4.74
N LYS A 43 -13.71 20.28 3.69
CA LYS A 43 -14.95 19.51 3.79
C LYS A 43 -14.66 18.11 4.33
N ARG A 44 -15.65 17.54 5.04
CA ARG A 44 -15.59 16.15 5.49
C ARG A 44 -16.18 15.24 4.42
N ILE A 45 -15.71 14.00 4.40
CA ILE A 45 -16.17 12.98 3.44
C ILE A 45 -17.67 12.70 3.55
N LYS A 46 -18.23 12.81 4.76
CA LYS A 46 -19.68 12.67 4.99
C LYS A 46 -20.54 13.73 4.28
N ASP A 47 -19.98 14.91 4.05
CA ASP A 47 -20.69 16.07 3.52
C ASP A 47 -20.50 16.21 2.00
N LEU A 48 -19.82 15.25 1.36
CA LEU A 48 -19.64 15.22 -0.10
C LEU A 48 -20.92 14.84 -0.81
N THR A 49 -21.25 15.58 -1.87
CA THR A 49 -22.33 15.21 -2.78
C THR A 49 -21.89 14.12 -3.76
N GLU A 50 -22.84 13.39 -4.36
CA GLU A 50 -22.53 12.34 -5.36
C GLU A 50 -21.79 12.91 -6.58
N GLU A 51 -22.08 14.14 -6.98
CA GLU A 51 -21.38 14.84 -8.05
C GLU A 51 -19.91 15.13 -7.69
N GLU A 52 -19.66 15.58 -6.46
CA GLU A 52 -18.31 15.83 -5.95
C GLU A 52 -17.50 14.52 -5.87
N VAL A 53 -18.15 13.43 -5.44
CA VAL A 53 -17.54 12.09 -5.45
C VAL A 53 -17.16 11.66 -6.87
N GLY A 54 -18.04 11.90 -7.86
CA GLY A 54 -17.76 11.62 -9.26
C GLY A 54 -16.59 12.44 -9.83
N LYS A 55 -16.47 13.71 -9.45
CA LYS A 55 -15.32 14.56 -9.82
C LYS A 55 -14.02 14.07 -9.19
N LEU A 56 -14.04 13.72 -7.91
CA LEU A 56 -12.88 13.14 -7.23
C LEU A 56 -12.44 11.82 -7.86
N GLN A 57 -13.39 10.95 -8.24
CA GLN A 57 -13.07 9.70 -8.92
C GLN A 57 -12.31 9.97 -10.23
N LYS A 58 -12.83 10.86 -11.08
CA LYS A 58 -12.18 11.23 -12.35
C LYS A 58 -10.79 11.84 -12.15
N ALA A 59 -10.63 12.69 -11.13
CA ALA A 59 -9.34 13.29 -10.81
C ALA A 59 -8.34 12.24 -10.30
N VAL A 60 -8.80 11.26 -9.51
CA VAL A 60 -7.98 10.16 -9.00
C VAL A 60 -7.57 9.18 -10.10
N ASP A 61 -8.45 8.90 -11.07
CA ASP A 61 -8.19 7.95 -12.17
C ASP A 61 -7.04 8.41 -13.10
N GLN A 62 -6.70 9.70 -13.10
CA GLN A 62 -5.51 10.20 -13.81
C GLN A 62 -4.19 9.72 -13.18
N PHE A 63 -4.23 9.29 -11.92
CA PHE A 63 -3.08 8.78 -11.19
C PHE A 63 -3.11 7.25 -11.14
N ARG A 64 -1.92 6.65 -11.19
CA ARG A 64 -1.78 5.20 -10.95
C ARG A 64 -1.93 4.95 -9.47
N VAL A 65 -3.08 4.40 -9.07
CA VAL A 65 -3.44 4.15 -7.68
C VAL A 65 -3.66 2.66 -7.41
N GLU A 66 -3.56 2.27 -6.14
CA GLU A 66 -3.90 0.94 -5.63
C GLU A 66 -3.29 -0.23 -6.44
N GLY A 67 -4.13 -1.00 -7.12
CA GLY A 67 -3.76 -2.23 -7.81
C GLY A 67 -2.70 -2.01 -8.87
N ASP A 68 -2.87 -0.98 -9.70
CA ASP A 68 -1.95 -0.70 -10.81
C ASP A 68 -0.56 -0.32 -10.30
N LEU A 69 -0.50 0.54 -9.27
CA LEU A 69 0.77 0.94 -8.67
C LEU A 69 1.45 -0.24 -7.95
N LYS A 70 0.69 -1.06 -7.22
CA LYS A 70 1.19 -2.28 -6.57
C LYS A 70 1.70 -3.30 -7.59
N GLN A 71 1.01 -3.48 -8.71
CA GLN A 71 1.40 -4.37 -9.78
C GLN A 71 2.68 -3.88 -10.46
N GLN A 72 2.78 -2.58 -10.78
CA GLN A 72 3.98 -2.00 -11.35
C GLN A 72 5.20 -2.18 -10.45
N ILE A 73 5.06 -1.94 -9.13
CA ILE A 73 6.14 -2.16 -8.16
C ILE A 73 6.55 -3.64 -8.13
N SER A 74 5.57 -4.54 -8.14
CA SER A 74 5.81 -5.99 -8.11
C SER A 74 6.54 -6.46 -9.37
N GLN A 75 6.13 -5.98 -10.55
CA GLN A 75 6.80 -6.24 -11.82
C GLN A 75 8.23 -5.70 -11.83
N ASN A 76 8.45 -4.49 -11.29
CA ASN A 76 9.80 -3.93 -11.17
C ASN A 76 10.71 -4.81 -10.29
N ILE A 77 10.20 -5.35 -9.18
CA ILE A 77 10.96 -6.27 -8.32
C ILE A 77 11.20 -7.59 -9.04
N ARG A 78 10.18 -8.15 -9.69
CA ARG A 78 10.27 -9.40 -10.45
C ARG A 78 11.32 -9.32 -11.55
N ARG A 79 11.36 -8.22 -12.30
CA ARG A 79 12.40 -7.93 -13.29
C ARG A 79 13.80 -7.99 -12.68
N LEU A 80 14.02 -7.41 -11.49
CA LEU A 80 15.32 -7.45 -10.82
C LEU A 80 15.72 -8.87 -10.39
N GLU A 81 14.75 -9.71 -10.04
CA GLU A 81 14.95 -11.12 -9.69
C GLU A 81 15.25 -11.97 -10.91
N GLU A 82 14.55 -11.76 -12.03
CA GLU A 82 14.75 -12.46 -13.30
C GLU A 82 16.14 -12.16 -13.90
N ILE A 83 16.58 -10.90 -13.85
CA ILE A 83 17.95 -10.51 -14.27
C ILE A 83 19.03 -11.14 -13.38
N GLY A 84 18.70 -11.58 -12.16
CA GLY A 84 19.69 -12.10 -11.21
C GLY A 84 20.58 -11.01 -10.58
N SER A 85 20.15 -9.74 -10.62
CA SER A 85 20.88 -8.63 -9.99
C SER A 85 21.06 -8.84 -8.49
N TYR A 86 22.09 -8.20 -7.88
CA TYR A 86 22.28 -8.26 -6.42
C TYR A 86 21.00 -7.91 -5.67
N ARG A 87 20.32 -6.82 -6.06
CA ARG A 87 19.05 -6.40 -5.46
C ARG A 87 17.99 -7.49 -5.57
N GLY A 88 17.83 -8.12 -6.74
CA GLY A 88 16.91 -9.24 -6.94
C GLY A 88 17.17 -10.41 -5.99
N ILE A 89 18.43 -10.84 -5.86
CA ILE A 89 18.81 -11.92 -4.93
C ILE A 89 18.44 -11.56 -3.48
N ARG A 90 18.61 -10.30 -3.08
CA ARG A 90 18.22 -9.82 -1.74
C ARG A 90 16.70 -9.81 -1.55
N HIS A 91 15.94 -9.38 -2.56
CA HIS A 91 14.48 -9.41 -2.55
C HIS A 91 13.96 -10.84 -2.41
N ARG A 92 14.47 -11.78 -3.23
CA ARG A 92 14.14 -13.22 -3.16
C ARG A 92 14.43 -13.83 -1.79
N ARG A 93 15.56 -13.47 -1.17
CA ARG A 93 15.98 -13.98 0.16
C ARG A 93 15.31 -13.26 1.34
N GLY A 94 14.45 -12.27 1.10
CA GLY A 94 13.83 -11.47 2.18
C GLY A 94 14.85 -10.67 3.00
N LEU A 95 15.93 -10.19 2.36
CA LEU A 95 16.98 -9.40 2.99
C LEU A 95 16.95 -7.95 2.54
N PRO A 96 17.49 -7.01 3.35
CA PRO A 96 17.73 -5.65 2.92
C PRO A 96 18.55 -5.56 1.63
N ALA A 97 18.08 -4.75 0.68
CA ALA A 97 18.67 -4.60 -0.65
C ALA A 97 19.59 -3.36 -0.79
N ARG A 98 19.62 -2.45 0.21
CA ARG A 98 20.37 -1.18 0.18
C ARG A 98 21.68 -1.23 0.99
N GLY A 99 22.40 -2.35 0.97
CA GLY A 99 23.69 -2.50 1.66
C GLY A 99 23.63 -2.54 3.21
N GLN A 100 22.44 -2.64 3.79
CA GLN A 100 22.26 -2.64 5.25
C GLN A 100 22.81 -3.93 5.90
N ARG A 101 23.36 -3.80 7.11
CA ARG A 101 23.89 -4.91 7.91
C ARG A 101 22.81 -5.93 8.26
N THR A 102 23.08 -7.22 8.01
CA THR A 102 22.11 -8.31 8.26
C THR A 102 22.39 -9.18 9.49
N ARG A 103 23.48 -8.92 10.22
CA ARG A 103 23.85 -9.70 11.41
C ARG A 103 22.91 -9.44 12.59
N SER A 104 22.63 -8.17 12.89
CA SER A 104 21.79 -7.75 14.03
C SER A 104 20.39 -7.30 13.58
N ASN A 105 20.30 -6.16 12.90
CA ASN A 105 19.06 -5.42 12.70
C ASN A 105 18.55 -5.53 11.25
N ALA A 106 17.89 -6.64 10.92
CA ALA A 106 17.24 -6.85 9.61
C ALA A 106 15.80 -7.36 9.71
N ARG A 107 15.15 -7.16 10.87
CA ARG A 107 13.86 -7.80 11.19
C ARG A 107 12.68 -7.26 10.41
N THR A 108 12.65 -5.97 10.09
CA THR A 108 11.60 -5.37 9.26
C THR A 108 11.48 -6.04 7.89
N LYS A 109 12.59 -6.56 7.35
CA LYS A 109 12.59 -7.27 6.06
C LYS A 109 12.55 -8.79 6.19
N ARG A 110 13.23 -9.39 7.19
CA ARG A 110 13.25 -10.84 7.43
C ARG A 110 11.96 -11.39 8.07
N GLY A 111 11.17 -10.54 8.71
CA GLY A 111 10.01 -10.96 9.50
C GLY A 111 10.34 -11.44 10.91
N LYS A 112 9.30 -11.90 11.62
CA LYS A 112 9.36 -12.42 13.00
C LYS A 112 10.27 -13.66 13.09
N ARG A 113 10.91 -13.88 14.25
CA ARG A 113 11.71 -15.09 14.48
C ARG A 113 10.78 -16.30 14.44
N LYS A 114 11.03 -17.23 13.51
CA LYS A 114 10.43 -18.56 13.55
C LYS A 114 11.30 -19.40 14.50
N THR A 115 10.76 -19.79 15.65
CA THR A 115 11.43 -20.74 16.54
C THR A 115 11.35 -22.12 15.88
N VAL A 116 12.49 -22.67 15.51
CA VAL A 116 12.57 -24.04 14.99
C VAL A 116 12.54 -24.97 16.19
N GLY A 117 11.45 -25.71 16.39
CA GLY A 117 11.40 -26.81 17.38
C GLY A 117 10.36 -26.72 18.51
N THR A 118 9.59 -25.64 18.67
CA THR A 118 8.55 -25.58 19.71
C THR A 118 7.29 -24.89 19.20
N VAL A 119 6.60 -25.55 18.28
CA VAL A 119 5.26 -25.13 17.89
C VAL A 119 4.28 -25.87 18.79
N ARG A 120 3.56 -25.17 19.67
CA ARG A 120 2.42 -25.77 20.38
C ARG A 120 1.40 -26.21 19.33
N LYS A 121 0.86 -27.43 19.51
CA LYS A 121 -0.02 -28.13 18.55
C LYS A 121 -1.20 -27.24 18.08
N ASP A 122 -1.69 -26.38 18.97
CA ASP A 122 -2.82 -25.47 18.76
C ASP A 122 -2.53 -24.37 17.71
N VAL A 123 -1.27 -23.98 17.54
CA VAL A 123 -0.85 -22.96 16.56
C VAL A 123 -0.74 -23.57 15.16
N VAL A 124 -0.31 -24.84 15.07
CA VAL A 124 -0.21 -25.57 13.79
C VAL A 124 -1.59 -25.73 13.15
N ALA A 125 -2.60 -26.08 13.95
CA ALA A 125 -3.98 -26.28 13.50
C ALA A 125 -4.64 -25.01 12.91
N LYS A 126 -4.24 -23.81 13.35
CA LYS A 126 -4.79 -22.53 12.87
C LYS A 126 -4.13 -22.01 11.58
N THR A 127 -2.94 -22.50 11.23
CA THR A 127 -2.17 -22.01 10.07
C THR A 127 -2.35 -22.82 8.78
N GLY A 128 -3.25 -23.82 8.75
CA GLY A 128 -3.62 -24.51 7.50
C GLY A 128 -2.43 -25.13 6.76
N GLY A 129 -1.39 -25.53 7.49
CA GLY A 129 -0.24 -26.20 6.92
C GLY A 129 -0.51 -27.69 6.81
N THR A 130 -1.06 -28.13 5.69
CA THR A 130 -0.93 -29.52 5.24
C THR A 130 0.54 -29.79 4.94
N LYS A 131 1.18 -30.58 5.78
CA LYS A 131 1.96 -31.77 5.41
C LYS A 131 2.17 -32.61 6.66
#